data_AF-A0A972W8G7-F1
#
_entry.id   AF-A0A972W8G7-F1
#
_cell.length_a   1.000
_cell.length_b   1.000
_cell.length_c   1.000
_cell.angle_alpha   90.00
_cell.angle_beta   90.00
_cell.angle_gamma   90.00
#
_symmetry.space_group_name_H-M   'P 1'
#
loop_
_entity.id
_entity.type
_entity.pdbx_description
1 polymer ?
#
loop_
_entity_poly.entity_id
_entity_poly.type
_entity_poly.pdbx_seq_one_letter_code
_entity_poly.pdbx_strand_id
1 'polypeptide(L)'
;MSDTPTNDNSTADLRHAIAALADGVSNARGEVAEGKAIDLSLFLSKVSTVCASITSNPPSGADAPMIMNSIEKLVSDLNELGRELTELETLRANSEPGTGGDEI
;
A
#
# COMPACT_ATOMS: atom_id res chain seq x y z
N MET A 1 42.36 11.22 -1.54
CA MET A 1 41.32 10.18 -1.66
C MET A 1 40.02 10.87 -1.29
N SER A 2 39.10 11.01 -2.23
CA SER A 2 37.85 11.73 -2.01
C SER A 2 36.82 10.74 -1.46
N ASP A 3 36.51 10.86 -0.17
CA ASP A 3 35.38 10.17 0.45
C ASP A 3 34.10 10.72 -0.18
N THR A 4 33.60 9.99 -1.17
CA THR A 4 32.25 10.23 -1.68
C THR A 4 31.30 9.72 -0.60
N PRO A 5 30.34 10.51 -0.09
CA PRO A 5 29.35 9.98 0.82
C PRO A 5 28.52 8.96 0.04
N THR A 6 28.79 7.69 0.26
CA THR A 6 28.02 6.56 -0.28
C THR A 6 26.62 6.65 0.31
N ASN A 7 25.66 7.03 -0.52
CA ASN A 7 24.32 6.50 -0.82
C ASN A 7 23.57 5.59 0.19
N ASP A 8 24.19 5.12 1.27
CA ASP A 8 23.69 4.11 2.20
C ASP A 8 22.48 4.60 3.00
N ASN A 9 22.41 5.91 3.28
CA ASN A 9 21.28 6.48 4.03
C ASN A 9 19.98 6.39 3.22
N SER A 10 20.02 6.63 1.91
CA SER A 10 18.84 6.58 1.04
C SER A 10 18.27 5.17 0.87
N THR A 11 19.13 4.15 0.88
CA THR A 11 18.71 2.75 0.79
C THR A 11 18.04 2.26 2.08
N ALA A 12 18.60 2.60 3.23
CA ALA A 12 18.02 2.26 4.53
C ALA A 12 16.67 2.97 4.74
N ASP A 13 16.59 4.26 4.38
CA ASP A 13 15.36 5.05 4.46
C ASP A 13 14.26 4.46 3.55
N LEU A 14 14.61 4.09 2.31
CA LEU A 14 13.67 3.46 1.38
C LEU A 14 13.18 2.11 1.91
N ARG A 15 14.07 1.28 2.45
CA ARG A 15 13.70 -0.01 3.04
C ARG A 15 12.74 0.17 4.22
N HIS A 16 13.01 1.13 5.10
CA HIS A 16 12.13 1.43 6.22
C HIS A 16 10.75 1.92 5.75
N ALA A 17 10.72 2.77 4.72
CA ALA A 17 9.48 3.27 4.15
C ALA A 17 8.65 2.15 3.51
N ILE A 18 9.27 1.22 2.76
CA ILE A 18 8.58 0.06 2.18
C ILE A 18 8.01 -0.85 3.30
N ALA A 19 8.77 -1.10 4.37
CA ALA A 19 8.29 -1.87 5.51
C ALA A 19 7.07 -1.21 6.19
N ALA A 20 7.13 0.10 6.42
CA ALA A 20 6.01 0.85 6.99
C ALA A 20 4.75 0.83 6.08
N LEU A 21 4.94 0.80 4.76
CA LEU A 21 3.83 0.62 3.83
C LEU A 21 3.26 -0.80 3.90
N ALA A 22 4.09 -1.84 3.99
CA ALA A 22 3.61 -3.21 4.14
C ALA A 22 2.79 -3.39 5.43
N ASP A 23 3.25 -2.83 6.55
CA ASP A 23 2.50 -2.82 7.82
C ASP A 23 1.16 -2.06 7.67
N GLY A 24 1.18 -0.92 6.97
CA GLY A 24 -0.02 -0.16 6.64
C GLY A 24 -1.05 -0.97 5.84
N VAL A 25 -0.60 -1.73 4.83
CA VAL A 25 -1.49 -2.62 4.07
C VAL A 25 -2.05 -3.71 4.97
N SER A 26 -1.21 -4.37 5.77
CA SER A 26 -1.67 -5.43 6.69
C SER A 26 -2.74 -4.92 7.66
N ASN A 27 -2.56 -3.72 8.21
CA ASN A 27 -3.54 -3.10 9.09
C ASN A 27 -4.84 -2.78 8.36
N ALA A 28 -4.75 -2.19 7.16
CA ALA A 28 -5.93 -1.89 6.35
C ALA A 28 -6.71 -3.17 6.01
N ARG A 29 -6.04 -4.24 5.59
CA ARG A 29 -6.68 -5.55 5.32
C ARG A 29 -7.38 -6.11 6.56
N GLY A 30 -6.76 -5.98 7.73
CA GLY A 30 -7.40 -6.35 9.00
C GLY A 30 -8.68 -5.56 9.28
N GLU A 31 -8.66 -4.25 9.05
CA GLU A 31 -9.85 -3.40 9.20
C GLU A 31 -10.94 -3.74 8.16
N VAL A 32 -10.56 -4.08 6.91
CA VAL A 32 -11.52 -4.52 5.87
C VAL A 32 -12.18 -5.82 6.27
N ALA A 33 -11.40 -6.79 6.78
CA ALA A 33 -11.92 -8.08 7.23
C ALA A 33 -12.92 -7.93 8.40
N GLU A 34 -12.79 -6.87 9.19
CA GLU A 34 -13.74 -6.50 10.25
C GLU A 34 -14.94 -5.68 9.73
N GLY A 35 -15.01 -5.40 8.42
CA GLY A 35 -16.08 -4.64 7.79
C GLY A 35 -16.05 -3.14 8.10
N LYS A 36 -14.91 -2.60 8.55
CA LYS A 36 -14.76 -1.19 8.90
C LYS A 36 -14.60 -0.34 7.65
N ALA A 37 -15.10 0.90 7.72
CA ALA A 37 -14.74 1.93 6.75
C ALA A 37 -13.31 2.41 7.04
N ILE A 38 -12.49 2.51 6.00
CA ILE A 38 -11.07 2.86 6.11
C ILE A 38 -10.81 4.14 5.31
N ASP A 39 -10.08 5.07 5.92
CA ASP A 39 -9.51 6.22 5.20
C ASP A 39 -8.08 5.88 4.74
N LEU A 40 -7.91 5.73 3.43
CA LEU A 40 -6.62 5.43 2.80
C LEU A 40 -5.85 6.69 2.37
N SER A 41 -6.35 7.91 2.62
CA SER A 41 -5.73 9.14 2.11
C SER A 41 -4.26 9.32 2.53
N LEU A 42 -3.97 9.17 3.83
CA LEU A 42 -2.61 9.23 4.36
C LEU A 42 -1.73 8.09 3.85
N PHE A 43 -2.31 6.91 3.66
CA PHE A 43 -1.61 5.75 3.14
C PHE A 43 -1.19 5.99 1.67
N LEU A 44 -2.10 6.48 0.83
CA LEU A 44 -1.85 6.84 -0.56
C LEU A 44 -0.78 7.93 -0.69
N SER A 45 -0.79 8.93 0.20
CA SER A 45 0.27 9.96 0.25
C SER A 45 1.66 9.36 0.51
N LYS A 46 1.75 8.35 1.40
CA LYS A 46 3.02 7.66 1.69
C LYS A 46 3.46 6.81 0.50
N VAL A 47 2.54 6.08 -0.14
CA VAL A 47 2.83 5.31 -1.37
C VAL A 47 3.39 6.23 -2.45
N SER A 48 2.73 7.37 -2.70
CA SER A 48 3.18 8.37 -3.69
C SER A 48 4.59 8.89 -3.37
N THR A 49 4.88 9.17 -2.10
CA THR A 49 6.21 9.63 -1.64
C THR A 49 7.28 8.57 -1.91
N VAL A 50 7.00 7.30 -1.59
CA VAL A 50 7.94 6.19 -1.84
C VAL A 50 8.16 5.99 -3.34
N CYS A 51 7.10 6.03 -4.16
CA CYS A 51 7.23 5.95 -5.62
C CYS A 51 8.11 7.08 -6.17
N ALA A 52 7.89 8.34 -5.74
CA ALA A 52 8.70 9.47 -6.16
C ALA A 52 10.18 9.31 -5.76
N SER A 53 10.43 8.76 -4.57
CA SER A 53 11.78 8.48 -4.06
C SER A 53 12.48 7.40 -4.90
N ILE A 54 11.77 6.32 -5.26
CA ILE A 54 12.27 5.25 -6.14
C ILE A 54 12.55 5.79 -7.55
N THR A 55 11.67 6.62 -8.11
CA THR A 55 11.86 7.21 -9.44
C THR A 55 13.08 8.14 -9.47
N SER A 56 13.24 8.97 -8.44
CA SER A 56 14.35 9.93 -8.35
C SER A 56 15.68 9.23 -8.05
N ASN A 57 15.66 8.19 -7.23
CA ASN A 57 16.82 7.43 -6.81
C ASN A 57 16.52 5.92 -6.88
N PRO A 58 16.60 5.31 -8.08
CA PRO A 58 16.34 3.89 -8.23
C PRO A 58 17.29 3.04 -7.36
N PRO A 59 16.79 1.95 -6.74
CA PRO A 59 17.63 1.00 -6.02
C PRO A 59 18.79 0.53 -6.90
N SER A 60 20.02 0.64 -6.39
CA SER A 60 21.24 0.21 -7.07
C SER A 60 22.21 -0.43 -6.10
N GLY A 61 23.19 -1.18 -6.62
CA GLY A 61 24.17 -1.90 -5.80
C GLY A 61 23.64 -3.24 -5.27
N ALA A 62 24.29 -3.77 -4.24
CA ALA A 62 24.07 -5.13 -3.75
C ALA A 62 22.68 -5.37 -3.13
N ASP A 63 22.06 -4.33 -2.56
CA ASP A 63 20.75 -4.43 -1.91
C ASP A 63 19.57 -4.27 -2.89
N ALA A 64 19.84 -3.85 -4.13
CA ALA A 64 18.79 -3.57 -5.12
C ALA A 64 17.83 -4.75 -5.35
N PRO A 65 18.29 -6.02 -5.49
CA PRO A 65 17.39 -7.16 -5.69
C PRO A 65 16.42 -7.37 -4.52
N MET A 66 16.89 -7.19 -3.28
CA MET A 66 16.06 -7.33 -2.08
C MET A 66 15.01 -6.22 -1.99
N ILE A 67 15.39 -4.99 -2.34
CA ILE A 67 14.47 -3.83 -2.35
C ILE A 67 13.42 -4.02 -3.44
N MET A 68 13.81 -4.45 -4.64
CA MET A 68 12.89 -4.76 -5.74
C MET A 68 11.89 -5.84 -5.32
N ASN A 69 12.34 -6.94 -4.72
CA ASN A 69 11.45 -7.98 -4.21
C ASN A 69 10.47 -7.45 -3.13
N SER A 70 10.91 -6.52 -2.30
CA SER A 70 10.04 -5.89 -1.29
C SER A 70 8.98 -4.98 -1.94
N ILE A 71 9.33 -4.27 -3.01
CA ILE A 71 8.40 -3.47 -3.81
C ILE A 71 7.37 -4.36 -4.51
N GLU A 72 7.82 -5.45 -5.14
CA GLU A 72 6.92 -6.41 -5.80
C GLU A 72 5.90 -7.00 -4.83
N LYS A 73 6.37 -7.39 -3.63
CA LYS A 73 5.47 -7.85 -2.57
C LYS A 73 4.46 -6.78 -2.15
N LEU A 74 4.92 -5.54 -1.95
CA LEU A 74 4.02 -4.43 -1.60
C LEU A 74 2.96 -4.20 -2.69
N VAL A 75 3.34 -4.26 -3.97
CA VAL A 75 2.38 -4.15 -5.09
C VAL A 75 1.36 -5.29 -5.07
N SER A 76 1.80 -6.52 -4.78
CA SER A 76 0.88 -7.65 -4.62
C SER A 76 -0.10 -7.43 -3.47
N ASP A 77 0.38 -6.97 -2.32
CA ASP A 77 -0.45 -6.72 -1.14
C ASP A 77 -1.46 -5.59 -1.39
N LEU A 78 -1.07 -4.53 -2.12
CA LEU A 78 -1.96 -3.45 -2.54
C LEU A 78 -3.07 -3.93 -3.48
N ASN A 79 -2.74 -4.80 -4.44
CA ASN A 79 -3.73 -5.39 -5.35
C ASN A 79 -4.74 -6.24 -4.59
N GLU A 80 -4.30 -6.97 -3.57
CA GLU A 80 -5.18 -7.78 -2.74
C GLU A 80 -6.11 -6.91 -1.89
N LEU A 81 -5.59 -5.87 -1.24
CA LEU A 81 -6.41 -4.90 -0.51
C LEU A 81 -7.48 -4.26 -1.43
N GLY A 82 -7.11 -3.93 -2.68
CA GLY A 82 -8.06 -3.41 -3.67
C GLY A 82 -9.19 -4.39 -4.00
N ARG A 83 -8.89 -5.68 -4.09
CA ARG A 83 -9.91 -6.73 -4.26
C ARG A 83 -10.83 -6.83 -3.06
N GLU A 84 -10.27 -6.91 -1.85
CA GLU A 84 -11.03 -7.03 -0.60
C GLU A 84 -11.99 -5.83 -0.41
N LEU A 85 -11.54 -4.61 -0.74
CA LEU A 85 -12.37 -3.42 -0.70
C LEU A 85 -13.53 -3.47 -1.71
N THR A 86 -13.27 -3.96 -2.92
CA THR A 86 -14.30 -4.12 -3.96
C THR A 86 -15.35 -5.17 -3.56
N GLU A 87 -14.91 -6.26 -2.95
CA GLU A 87 -15.80 -7.30 -2.40
C GLU A 87 -16.65 -6.75 -1.27
N LEU A 88 -16.05 -5.98 -0.34
CA LEU A 88 -16.78 -5.34 0.75
C LEU A 88 -17.84 -4.35 0.23
N GLU A 89 -17.51 -3.53 -0.77
CA GLU A 89 -18.46 -2.63 -1.42
C GLU A 89 -19.63 -3.40 -2.04
N THR A 90 -19.34 -4.48 -2.75
CA THR A 90 -20.36 -5.34 -3.38
C THR A 90 -21.28 -5.99 -2.34
N LEU A 91 -20.73 -6.49 -1.24
CA LEU A 91 -21.52 -7.07 -0.14
C LEU A 91 -22.43 -6.03 0.51
N ARG A 92 -21.94 -4.80 0.70
CA ARG A 92 -22.74 -3.70 1.26
C ARG A 92 -23.88 -3.29 0.33
N ALA A 93 -23.61 -3.16 -0.96
CA ALA A 93 -24.64 -2.85 -1.97
C ALA A 93 -25.74 -3.92 -2.05
N ASN A 94 -25.37 -5.20 -1.93
CA ASN A 94 -26.33 -6.32 -1.93
C ASN A 94 -27.09 -6.49 -0.59
N SER A 95 -26.64 -5.81 0.47
CA SER A 95 -27.27 -5.87 1.80
C SER A 95 -28.29 -4.76 2.02
N GLU A 96 -28.37 -3.75 1.14
CA GLU A 96 -29.45 -2.78 1.16
C GLU A 96 -30.75 -3.47 0.68
N PRO A 97 -31.77 -3.62 1.54
CA PRO A 97 -33.07 -4.09 1.08
C PRO A 97 -33.55 -3.03 0.10
N GLY A 98 -33.80 -3.43 -1.15
CA GLY A 98 -34.55 -2.59 -2.07
C GLY A 98 -35.78 -2.12 -1.31
N THR A 99 -35.88 -0.80 -1.10
CA THR A 99 -37.10 -0.19 -0.60
C THR A 99 -38.16 -0.54 -1.62
N GLY A 100 -38.86 -1.64 -1.36
CA GLY A 100 -40.07 -2.03 -2.05
C GLY A 100 -41.04 -0.88 -1.86
N GLY A 101 -41.00 0.06 -2.79
CA GLY A 101 -42.09 0.99 -3.03
C GLY A 101 -43.22 0.19 -3.62
N ASP A 102 -43.85 -0.60 -2.77
CA ASP A 102 -45.15 -1.22 -3.00
C ASP A 102 -46.11 -0.45 -2.10
N GLU A 103 -46.66 0.66 -2.62
CA GLU A 103 -47.85 1.28 -2.05
C GLU A 103 -48.66 1.95 -3.17
N ILE A 104 -49.74 1.24 -3.53
CA ILE A 104 -51.08 1.65 -4.05
C ILE A 104 -51.20 2.58 -5.27
#